data_AF-A0A6I5VF14-F1
#
_entry.id   AF-A0A6I5VF14-F1
#
_cell.length_a   1.000
_cell.length_b   1.000
_cell.length_c   1.000
_cell.angle_alpha   90.00
_cell.angle_beta   90.00
_cell.angle_gamma   90.00
#
_symmetry.space_group_name_H-M   'P 1'
#
loop_
_entity.id
_entity.type
_entity.pdbx_description
1 polymer ?
#
loop_
_entity_poly.entity_id
_entity_poly.type
_entity_poly.pdbx_seq_one_letter_code
_entity_poly.pdbx_strand_id
1 'polypeptide(L)' 'MMVTERDGAVTVNSYDDRGRRVGQVLPSGARIAWSYDDQDRPVTVTSDVHR' A
#
# COMPACT_ATOMS: atom_id res chain seq x y z
N MET A 1 -6.07 -3.48 6.05
CA MET A 1 -7.07 -4.35 5.39
C MET A 1 -6.37 -5.36 4.50
N MET A 2 -6.79 -6.63 4.53
CA MET A 2 -6.27 -7.68 3.64
C MET A 2 -7.40 -8.15 2.72
N VAL A 3 -7.09 -8.33 1.43
CA VAL A 3 -8.02 -8.83 0.41
C VAL A 3 -7.40 -10.07 -0.21
N THR A 4 -8.18 -11.15 -0.26
CA THR A 4 -7.80 -12.41 -0.90
C THR A 4 -8.70 -12.63 -2.11
N GLU A 5 -8.10 -12.79 -3.27
CA GLU A 5 -8.80 -13.09 -4.52
C GLU A 5 -9.13 -14.58 -4.64
N ARG A 6 -9.95 -14.96 -5.64
CA ARG A 6 -10.45 -16.34 -5.77
C ARG A 6 -9.35 -17.37 -6.04
N ASP A 7 -8.24 -16.94 -6.62
CA ASP A 7 -7.04 -17.74 -6.89
C ASP A 7 -6.09 -17.82 -5.67
N GLY A 8 -6.45 -17.19 -4.56
CA GLY A 8 -5.64 -17.13 -3.35
C GLY A 8 -4.62 -16.00 -3.34
N ALA A 9 -4.56 -15.15 -4.38
CA ALA A 9 -3.69 -13.98 -4.38
C ALA A 9 -4.06 -13.01 -3.25
N VAL A 10 -3.07 -12.56 -2.49
CA VAL A 10 -3.27 -11.69 -1.34
C VAL A 10 -2.73 -10.30 -1.60
N THR A 11 -3.57 -9.30 -1.44
CA THR A 11 -3.17 -7.89 -1.36
C THR A 11 -3.39 -7.38 0.06
N VAL A 12 -2.38 -6.73 0.62
CA VAL A 12 -2.47 -6.09 1.94
C VAL A 12 -2.43 -4.58 1.77
N ASN A 13 -3.38 -3.86 2.34
CA ASN A 13 -3.47 -2.42 2.36
C ASN A 13 -3.31 -1.88 3.79
N SER A 14 -2.44 -0.90 3.96
CA SER A 14 -2.23 -0.19 5.22
C SER A 14 -2.78 1.23 5.10
N TYR A 15 -3.42 1.70 6.18
CA TYR A 15 -4.03 3.02 6.25
C TYR A 15 -3.57 3.74 7.52
N ASP A 16 -3.51 5.07 7.47
CA ASP A 16 -3.27 5.89 8.65
C ASP A 16 -4.56 6.18 9.43
N ASP A 17 -4.44 6.91 10.53
CA ASP A 17 -5.57 7.29 11.40
C ASP A 17 -6.62 8.16 10.69
N ARG A 18 -6.25 8.78 9.56
CA ARG A 18 -7.16 9.56 8.70
C ARG A 18 -7.83 8.70 7.63
N GLY A 19 -7.54 7.41 7.57
CA GLY A 19 -8.06 6.49 6.55
C GLY A 19 -7.39 6.66 5.19
N ARG A 20 -6.27 7.37 5.10
CA ARG A 20 -5.49 7.51 3.86
C ARG A 20 -4.60 6.28 3.70
N ARG A 21 -4.44 5.79 2.47
CA ARG A 21 -3.67 4.57 2.20
C ARG A 21 -2.17 4.86 2.25
N VAL A 22 -1.47 4.35 3.25
CA VAL A 22 -0.02 4.55 3.43
C VAL A 22 0.82 3.36 2.97
N GLY A 23 0.19 2.20 2.69
CA GLY A 23 0.93 1.03 2.21
C GLY A 23 0.08 0.05 1.40
N GLN A 24 0.74 -0.66 0.48
CA GLN A 24 0.20 -1.78 -0.25
C GLN A 24 1.29 -2.84 -0.43
N VAL A 25 0.95 -4.11 -0.18
CA VAL A 25 1.76 -5.27 -0.55
C VAL A 25 0.98 -6.04 -1.60
N LEU A 26 1.59 -6.23 -2.77
CA LEU A 26 1.01 -7.00 -3.88
C LEU A 26 1.27 -8.50 -3.71
N PRO A 27 0.50 -9.37 -4.38
CA PRO A 27 0.75 -10.82 -4.38
C PRO A 27 2.16 -11.20 -4.85
N SER A 28 2.77 -10.38 -5.71
CA SER A 28 4.16 -10.55 -6.17
C SER A 28 5.21 -10.27 -5.08
N GLY A 29 4.81 -9.80 -3.91
CA GLY A 29 5.71 -9.34 -2.85
C GLY A 29 6.18 -7.90 -3.01
N ALA A 30 5.88 -7.24 -4.14
CA ALA A 30 6.18 -5.84 -4.34
C ALA A 30 5.46 -4.97 -3.31
N ARG A 31 6.19 -3.99 -2.74
CA ARG A 31 5.68 -3.09 -1.72
C ARG A 31 5.59 -1.68 -2.26
N ILE A 32 4.46 -1.03 -2.02
CA ILE A 32 4.21 0.36 -2.37
C ILE A 32 3.91 1.10 -1.07
N ALA A 33 4.63 2.18 -0.80
CA ALA A 33 4.40 3.06 0.33
C ALA A 33 4.03 4.46 -0.17
N TRP A 34 3.06 5.08 0.51
CA TRP A 34 2.67 6.47 0.28
C TRP A 34 2.91 7.28 1.55
N SER A 35 3.41 8.49 1.37
CA SER A 35 3.45 9.51 2.43
C SER A 35 2.63 10.72 1.99
N TYR A 36 2.06 11.41 2.97
CA TYR A 36 1.20 12.55 2.77
C TYR A 36 1.68 13.73 3.61
N ASP A 37 1.53 14.94 3.08
CA ASP A 37 1.73 16.15 3.86
C ASP A 37 0.51 16.47 4.75
N ASP A 38 0.62 17.56 5.51
CA ASP A 38 -0.45 18.05 6.39
C ASP A 38 -1.70 18.51 5.63
N GLN A 39 -1.59 18.73 4.32
CA GLN A 39 -2.69 19.10 3.42
C GLN A 39 -3.30 17.89 2.70
N ASP A 40 -3.00 16.68 3.15
CA ASP A 40 -3.45 15.41 2.57
C ASP A 40 -2.99 15.18 1.11
N ARG A 41 -1.91 15.82 0.69
CA ARG A 41 -1.33 15.60 -0.65
C ARG A 41 -0.26 14.52 -0.61
N PRO A 42 -0.22 13.60 -1.58
CA PRO A 42 0.82 12.58 -1.65
C PRO A 42 2.18 13.24 -1.96
N VAL A 43 3.17 13.04 -1.09
CA VAL A 43 4.51 13.63 -1.21
C VAL A 43 5.56 12.63 -1.70
N THR A 44 5.38 11.33 -1.48
CA THR A 44 6.29 10.31 -2.02
C THR A 44 5.57 8.98 -2.24
N VAL A 45 5.84 8.36 -3.39
CA VAL A 45 5.51 6.96 -3.67
C VAL A 45 6.82 6.18 -3.72
N THR A 46 7.05 5.27 -2.78
CA THR A 46 8.21 4.38 -2.82
C THR A 46 7.74 2.98 -3.20
N SER A 47 8.20 2.47 -4.33
CA SER A 47 8.00 1.09 -4.73
C SER A 47 9.29 0.30 -4.51
N ASP A 48 9.29 -0.62 -3.54
CA ASP A 48 10.34 -1.63 -3.42
C ASP A 48 9.88 -2.86 -4.22
N VAL A 49 10.54 -3.08 -5.36
CA VAL A 49 10.35 -4.27 -6.18
C VAL A 49 11.53 -5.18 -5.87
N HIS A 50 11.31 -6.21 -5.06
CA HIS A 50 12.30 -7.26 -4.88
C HIS A 50 12.52 -7.92 -6.26
N ARG A 51 13.77 -7.88 -6.74
CA ARG A 51 14.20 -8.45 -8.03
C ARG A 51 14.36 -9.95 -7.95
#